data_AF-A0A4Y2WG01-F1
#
_entry.id   AF-A0A4Y2WG01-F1
#
_cell.length_a   1.000
_cell.length_b   1.000
_cell.length_c   1.000
_cell.angle_alpha   90.00
_cell.angle_beta   90.00
_cell.angle_gamma   90.00
#
_symmetry.space_group_name_H-M   'P 1'
#
loop_
_entity.id
_entity.type
_entity.pdbx_description
1 polymer ?
#
loop_
_entity_poly.entity_id
_entity_poly.type
_entity_poly.pdbx_seq_one_letter_code
_entity_poly.pdbx_strand_id
1 'polypeptide(L)'
;MATLIHQDSPICVKSELDLFSIPSTQAAIEFGKFVEYFPLSNIRDGSPVEFHISGSGDEYLDLADSYIHVKAKITKSDGAPLPDNEPVAPVNLFLHSLFSQVDVSLNDRIVSSSSNTYPYRSYLETL
;
A
#
# COMPACT_ATOMS: atom_id res chain seq x y z
N MET A 1 11.09 -16.64 -32.02
CA MET A 1 10.77 -15.20 -31.87
C MET A 1 10.19 -15.00 -30.48
N ALA A 2 10.56 -13.93 -29.78
CA ALA A 2 9.99 -13.62 -28.48
C ALA A 2 8.51 -13.22 -28.63
N THR A 3 7.63 -13.74 -27.76
CA THR A 3 6.21 -13.35 -27.73
C THR A 3 6.06 -12.13 -26.84
N LEU A 4 5.46 -11.06 -27.37
CA LEU A 4 5.16 -9.85 -26.62
C LEU A 4 3.85 -10.03 -25.84
N ILE A 5 3.75 -9.40 -24.66
CA ILE A 5 2.50 -9.37 -23.87
C ILE A 5 1.45 -8.51 -24.60
N HIS A 6 1.87 -7.40 -25.20
CA HIS A 6 1.03 -6.56 -26.05
C HIS A 6 1.70 -6.38 -27.41
N GLN A 7 0.93 -6.51 -28.49
CA GLN A 7 1.43 -6.54 -29.87
C GLN A 7 2.16 -5.25 -30.30
N ASP A 8 1.76 -4.11 -29.73
CA ASP A 8 2.35 -2.80 -30.05
C ASP A 8 3.51 -2.41 -29.12
N SER A 9 3.86 -3.23 -28.13
CA SER A 9 4.96 -2.91 -27.22
C SER A 9 6.32 -3.03 -27.94
N PRO A 10 7.23 -2.05 -27.80
CA PRO A 10 8.57 -2.16 -28.36
C PRO A 10 9.38 -3.20 -27.59
N ILE A 11 10.29 -3.89 -28.30
CA ILE A 11 11.31 -4.73 -27.66
C ILE A 11 12.27 -3.80 -26.91
N CYS A 12 12.44 -4.02 -25.60
CA CYS A 12 13.41 -3.28 -24.80
C CYS A 12 14.55 -4.18 -24.33
N VAL A 13 15.72 -3.56 -24.14
CA VAL A 13 16.84 -4.16 -23.40
C VAL A 13 16.69 -3.80 -21.92
N LYS A 14 17.11 -4.72 -21.05
CA LYS A 14 17.14 -4.48 -19.61
C LYS A 14 18.07 -3.29 -19.33
N SER A 15 17.58 -2.27 -18.61
CA SER A 15 18.28 -1.00 -18.46
C SER A 15 19.66 -1.14 -17.82
N GLU A 16 19.84 -2.09 -16.89
CA GLU A 16 21.14 -2.37 -16.26
C GLU A 16 22.19 -2.95 -17.23
N LEU A 17 21.78 -3.43 -18.40
CA LEU A 17 22.67 -3.94 -19.45
C LEU A 17 22.87 -2.93 -20.60
N ASP A 18 22.10 -1.84 -20.62
CA ASP A 18 22.17 -0.82 -21.65
C ASP A 18 23.11 0.32 -21.24
N LEU A 19 24.41 0.00 -21.19
CA LEU A 19 25.46 0.84 -20.61
C LEU A 19 25.86 2.06 -21.47
N PHE A 20 25.44 2.09 -22.73
CA PHE A 20 25.94 3.07 -23.71
C PHE A 20 24.84 3.97 -24.27
N SER A 21 23.58 3.68 -23.99
CA SER A 21 22.48 4.55 -24.40
C SER A 21 22.37 5.75 -23.48
N ILE A 22 21.90 6.86 -24.05
CA ILE A 22 21.50 8.01 -23.25
C ILE A 22 20.06 7.74 -22.81
N PRO A 23 19.77 7.62 -21.50
CA PRO A 23 18.43 7.36 -21.03
C PRO A 23 17.50 8.53 -21.38
N SER A 24 16.25 8.23 -21.72
CA SER A 24 15.24 9.26 -21.93
C SER A 24 14.91 9.98 -20.62
N THR A 25 14.64 11.29 -20.72
CA THR A 25 14.17 12.08 -19.58
C THR A 25 12.66 11.95 -19.44
N GLN A 26 12.16 11.60 -18.25
CA GLN A 26 10.73 11.63 -17.97
C GLN A 26 10.25 13.08 -17.87
N ALA A 27 9.38 13.48 -18.80
CA ALA A 27 8.78 14.82 -18.87
C ALA A 27 7.23 14.78 -18.85
N ALA A 28 6.62 13.59 -18.85
CA ALA A 28 5.17 13.44 -18.90
C ALA A 28 4.48 13.63 -17.53
N ILE A 29 5.18 13.34 -16.42
CA ILE A 29 4.68 13.61 -15.07
C ILE A 29 5.10 15.03 -14.71
N GLU A 30 4.13 15.94 -14.67
CA GLU A 30 4.38 17.36 -14.41
C GLU A 30 4.45 17.67 -12.90
N PHE A 31 3.55 17.07 -12.11
CA PHE A 31 3.51 17.21 -10.66
C PHE A 31 2.88 15.99 -9.99
N GLY A 32 3.12 15.83 -8.69
CA GLY A 32 2.45 14.86 -7.82
C GLY A 32 1.91 15.54 -6.56
N LYS A 33 0.86 14.98 -5.96
CA LYS A 33 0.30 15.45 -4.70
C LYS A 33 -0.19 14.28 -3.85
N PHE A 34 -0.18 14.44 -2.53
CA PHE A 34 -0.87 13.55 -1.62
C PHE A 34 -2.30 14.01 -1.41
N VAL A 35 -3.24 13.08 -1.46
CA VAL A 35 -4.66 13.30 -1.16
C VAL A 35 -5.06 12.37 -0.03
N GLU A 36 -5.64 12.94 1.02
CA GLU A 36 -6.11 12.16 2.17
C GLU A 36 -7.53 11.63 1.91
N TYR A 37 -7.71 10.34 2.15
CA TYR A 37 -9.01 9.67 2.13
C TYR A 37 -9.31 9.11 3.51
N PHE A 38 -10.56 9.28 3.95
CA PHE A 38 -11.03 8.77 5.24
C PHE A 38 -11.82 7.47 5.06
N PRO A 39 -11.90 6.61 6.09
CA PRO A 39 -12.74 5.42 6.04
C PRO A 39 -14.21 5.76 5.74
N LEU A 40 -14.88 4.89 4.98
CA LEU A 40 -16.31 5.06 4.65
C LEU A 40 -17.22 4.99 5.88
N SER A 41 -16.79 4.26 6.90
CA SER A 41 -17.54 4.03 8.13
C SER A 41 -16.70 4.24 9.37
N ASN A 42 -17.37 4.48 10.51
CA ASN A 42 -16.72 4.53 11.81
C ASN A 42 -16.01 3.21 12.12
N ILE A 43 -14.77 3.32 12.62
CA ILE A 43 -13.95 2.17 13.01
C ILE A 43 -14.58 1.49 14.23
N ARG A 44 -14.73 0.17 14.16
CA ARG A 44 -15.25 -0.68 15.23
C ARG A 44 -14.41 -1.93 15.34
N ASP A 45 -14.35 -2.49 16.54
CA ASP A 45 -13.64 -3.74 16.77
C ASP A 45 -14.25 -4.88 15.93
N GLY A 46 -13.39 -5.69 15.31
CA GLY A 46 -13.75 -6.79 14.41
C GLY A 46 -14.41 -6.40 13.08
N SER A 47 -14.58 -5.11 12.77
CA SER A 47 -15.14 -4.64 11.50
C SER A 47 -14.04 -4.23 10.51
N PRO A 48 -14.23 -4.42 9.20
CA PRO A 48 -13.25 -3.97 8.21
C PRO A 48 -13.15 -2.43 8.19
N VAL A 49 -11.97 -1.94 7.84
CA VAL A 49 -11.75 -0.52 7.55
C VAL A 49 -11.74 -0.36 6.03
N GLU A 50 -12.79 0.26 5.50
CA GLU A 50 -13.01 0.34 4.05
C GLU A 50 -12.71 1.74 3.52
N PHE A 51 -11.99 1.79 2.40
CA PHE A 51 -11.69 3.00 1.64
C PHE A 51 -12.21 2.81 0.22
N HIS A 52 -12.77 3.87 -0.36
CA HIS A 52 -13.13 3.92 -1.77
C HIS A 52 -12.49 5.15 -2.41
N ILE A 53 -11.58 4.91 -3.34
CA ILE A 53 -10.88 5.95 -4.09
C ILE A 53 -11.38 5.88 -5.53
N SER A 54 -12.19 6.86 -5.92
CA SER A 54 -12.65 6.99 -7.30
C SER A 54 -11.54 7.57 -8.18
N GLY A 55 -11.38 7.03 -9.39
CA GLY A 55 -10.42 7.57 -10.36
C GLY A 55 -10.77 9.01 -10.76
N SER A 56 -9.75 9.79 -11.08
CA SER A 56 -9.87 11.12 -11.70
C SER A 56 -9.73 11.00 -13.22
N GLY A 57 -10.37 11.90 -13.97
CA GLY A 57 -10.16 12.00 -15.43
C GLY A 57 -8.81 12.62 -15.80
N ASP A 58 -8.25 13.42 -14.88
CA ASP A 58 -7.08 14.26 -15.13
C ASP A 58 -5.83 13.81 -14.34
N GLU A 59 -5.98 12.88 -13.41
CA GLU A 59 -4.93 12.45 -12.48
C GLU A 59 -4.87 10.93 -12.37
N TYR A 60 -3.65 10.39 -12.31
CA TYR A 60 -3.40 8.98 -12.06
C TYR A 60 -3.08 8.75 -10.57
N LEU A 61 -3.55 7.62 -10.03
CA LEU A 61 -3.20 7.17 -8.69
C LEU A 61 -1.89 6.37 -8.74
N ASP A 62 -0.88 6.84 -8.01
CA ASP A 62 0.34 6.07 -7.79
C ASP A 62 0.15 5.10 -6.61
N LEU A 63 -0.12 3.83 -6.93
CA LEU A 63 -0.29 2.78 -5.93
C LEU A 63 1.01 2.43 -5.19
N ALA A 64 2.19 2.68 -5.81
CA ALA A 64 3.47 2.41 -5.17
C ALA A 64 3.79 3.44 -4.08
N ASP A 65 3.26 4.66 -4.21
CA ASP A 65 3.41 5.75 -3.25
C ASP A 65 2.10 6.05 -2.48
N SER A 66 1.36 4.99 -2.14
CA SER A 66 0.12 5.06 -1.37
C SER A 66 0.30 4.45 0.02
N TYR A 67 -0.15 5.16 1.06
CA TYR A 67 0.07 4.76 2.46
C TYR A 67 -1.22 4.74 3.28
N ILE A 68 -1.31 3.80 4.22
CA ILE A 68 -2.31 3.84 5.29
C ILE A 68 -1.76 4.67 6.45
N HIS A 69 -2.44 5.75 6.79
CA HIS A 69 -2.14 6.58 7.94
C HIS A 69 -3.01 6.16 9.14
N VAL A 70 -2.37 5.75 10.24
CA VAL A 70 -3.06 5.38 11.49
C VAL A 70 -2.69 6.34 12.62
N LYS A 71 -3.71 6.90 13.26
CA LYS A 71 -3.58 7.64 14.53
C LYS A 71 -4.09 6.75 15.67
N ALA A 72 -3.18 6.25 16.50
CA ALA A 72 -3.50 5.33 17.60
C ALA A 72 -3.10 5.92 18.96
N LYS A 73 -3.77 5.45 20.02
CA LYS A 73 -3.41 5.69 21.43
C LYS A 73 -3.33 4.35 22.15
N ILE A 74 -2.22 4.09 22.83
CA ILE A 74 -2.03 2.89 23.64
C ILE A 74 -2.51 3.19 25.07
N THR A 75 -3.37 2.33 25.60
CA THR A 75 -3.93 2.42 26.95
C THR A 75 -3.85 1.08 27.66
N LYS A 76 -4.10 1.06 28.97
CA LYS A 76 -4.41 -0.17 29.70
C LYS A 76 -5.75 -0.77 29.22
N SER A 77 -6.01 -2.02 29.61
CA SER A 77 -7.25 -2.74 29.26
C SER A 77 -8.53 -2.04 29.76
N ASP A 78 -8.44 -1.23 30.82
CA ASP A 78 -9.53 -0.42 31.37
C ASP A 78 -9.64 0.98 30.74
N GLY A 79 -8.83 1.28 29.73
CA GLY A 79 -8.78 2.58 29.06
C GLY A 79 -7.95 3.65 29.79
N ALA A 80 -7.38 3.34 30.96
CA ALA A 80 -6.52 4.27 31.69
C ALA A 80 -5.22 4.56 30.91
N PRO A 81 -4.63 5.76 31.07
CA PRO A 81 -3.33 6.07 30.49
C PRO A 81 -2.26 5.13 31.04
N LEU A 82 -1.25 4.86 30.20
CA LEU A 82 -0.04 4.18 30.66
C LEU A 82 0.75 5.10 31.59
N PRO A 83 1.33 4.57 32.69
CA PRO A 83 2.22 5.35 33.53
C PRO A 83 3.53 5.67 32.80
N ASP A 84 4.25 6.68 33.28
CA ASP A 84 5.56 7.03 32.75
C ASP A 84 6.52 5.83 32.88
N ASN A 85 7.31 5.60 31.82
CA ASN A 85 8.26 4.49 31.71
C ASN A 85 7.66 3.06 31.75
N GLU A 86 6.37 2.89 31.45
CA GLU A 86 5.82 1.55 31.20
C GLU A 86 6.58 0.90 30.03
N PRO A 87 7.12 -0.33 30.18
CA PRO A 87 7.93 -0.99 29.16
C PRO A 87 7.05 -1.56 28.03
N VAL A 88 6.48 -0.67 27.21
CA VAL A 88 5.71 -1.01 26.01
C VAL A 88 6.43 -0.55 24.74
N ALA A 89 6.33 -1.35 23.69
CA ALA A 89 6.78 -0.99 22.36
C ALA A 89 5.90 -1.68 21.31
N PRO A 90 5.75 -1.10 20.11
CA PRO A 90 5.15 -1.80 18.99
C PRO A 90 5.94 -3.07 18.62
N VAL A 91 5.23 -4.07 18.08
CA VAL A 91 5.89 -5.18 17.39
C VAL A 91 6.53 -4.70 16.08
N ASN A 92 7.53 -5.43 15.58
CA ASN A 92 8.06 -5.17 14.24
C ASN A 92 6.93 -5.25 13.20
N LEU A 93 6.97 -4.39 12.18
CA LEU A 93 5.89 -4.23 11.20
C LEU A 93 4.53 -3.96 11.87
N PHE A 94 4.52 -3.03 12.84
CA PHE A 94 3.36 -2.71 13.66
C PHE A 94 2.07 -2.54 12.86
N LEU A 95 2.08 -1.71 11.79
CA LEU A 95 0.91 -1.46 10.95
C LEU A 95 0.41 -2.72 10.24
N HIS A 96 1.31 -3.54 9.69
CA HIS A 96 0.92 -4.80 9.05
C HIS A 96 0.36 -5.81 10.04
N SER A 97 0.80 -5.74 11.29
CA SER A 97 0.32 -6.59 12.39
C SER A 97 -1.07 -6.20 12.89
N LEU A 98 -1.61 -5.04 12.51
CA LEU A 98 -2.94 -4.60 12.91
C LEU A 98 -4.07 -5.33 12.15
N PHE A 99 -3.79 -5.88 10.97
CA PHE A 99 -4.82 -6.40 10.05
C PHE A 99 -4.60 -7.88 9.77
N SER A 100 -5.61 -8.71 10.01
CA SER A 100 -5.57 -10.14 9.66
C SER A 100 -5.63 -10.39 8.15
N GLN A 101 -6.28 -9.49 7.41
CA GLN A 101 -6.49 -9.56 5.97
C GLN A 101 -6.51 -8.13 5.39
N VAL A 102 -5.90 -7.97 4.20
CA VAL A 102 -5.95 -6.73 3.41
C VAL A 102 -6.33 -7.09 1.99
N ASP A 103 -7.45 -6.54 1.52
CA ASP A 103 -7.93 -6.76 0.16
C ASP A 103 -7.87 -5.48 -0.66
N VAL A 104 -7.47 -5.63 -1.92
CA VAL A 104 -7.38 -4.55 -2.89
C VAL A 104 -8.17 -4.96 -4.13
N SER A 105 -9.07 -4.08 -4.56
CA SER A 105 -9.79 -4.22 -5.82
C SER A 105 -9.49 -3.05 -6.74
N LEU A 106 -9.30 -3.33 -8.03
CA LEU A 106 -9.13 -2.34 -9.08
C LEU A 106 -10.26 -2.54 -10.09
N ASN A 107 -11.09 -1.50 -10.30
CA ASN A 107 -12.28 -1.58 -11.16
C ASN A 107 -13.15 -2.81 -10.86
N ASP A 108 -13.53 -2.98 -9.59
CA ASP A 108 -14.34 -4.09 -9.07
C ASP A 108 -13.71 -5.50 -9.21
N ARG A 109 -12.45 -5.58 -9.66
CA ARG A 109 -11.70 -6.83 -9.73
C ARG A 109 -10.70 -6.91 -8.58
N ILE A 110 -10.86 -7.94 -7.74
CA ILE A 110 -9.90 -8.24 -6.67
C ILE A 110 -8.54 -8.60 -7.30
N VAL A 111 -7.49 -7.93 -6.84
CA VAL A 111 -6.09 -8.16 -7.23
C VAL A 111 -5.23 -8.67 -6.07
N SER A 112 -5.77 -8.67 -4.85
CA SER A 112 -5.15 -9.29 -3.68
C SER A 112 -5.48 -10.79 -3.59
N SER A 113 -4.63 -11.53 -2.86
CA SER A 113 -4.96 -12.89 -2.42
C SER A 113 -5.62 -12.82 -1.04
N SER A 114 -6.93 -12.97 -0.98
CA SER A 114 -7.68 -12.91 0.28
C SER A 114 -7.32 -14.10 1.18
N SER A 115 -6.60 -13.83 2.27
CA SER A 115 -6.24 -14.80 3.29
C SER A 115 -6.16 -14.12 4.66
N ASN A 116 -6.58 -14.83 5.71
CA ASN A 116 -6.50 -14.36 7.10
C ASN A 116 -5.08 -14.46 7.71
N THR A 117 -4.05 -14.47 6.86
CA THR A 117 -2.64 -14.65 7.24
C THR A 117 -1.77 -13.49 6.77
N TYR A 118 -2.37 -12.32 6.54
CA TYR A 118 -1.66 -11.13 6.06
C TYR A 118 -0.44 -10.72 6.92
N PRO A 119 -0.50 -10.74 8.28
CA PRO A 119 0.65 -10.37 9.10
C PRO A 119 1.87 -11.29 8.86
N TYR A 120 1.64 -12.57 8.59
CA TYR A 120 2.72 -13.51 8.29
C TYR A 120 3.29 -13.30 6.90
N ARG A 121 2.43 -13.05 5.91
CA ARG A 121 2.85 -12.78 4.54
C ARG A 121 3.73 -11.51 4.48
N SER A 122 3.28 -10.41 5.07
CA SER A 122 4.02 -9.15 5.11
C SER A 122 5.38 -9.28 5.80
N TYR A 123 5.45 -10.06 6.89
CA TYR A 123 6.72 -10.37 7.54
C TYR A 123 7.68 -11.12 6.60
N LEU A 124 7.20 -12.16 5.90
CA LEU A 124 8.02 -12.94 4.97
C LEU A 124 8.46 -12.14 3.74
N GLU A 125 7.61 -11.25 3.21
CA GLU A 125 7.94 -10.38 2.07
C GLU A 125 8.97 -9.29 2.40
N THR A 126 9.19 -9.00 3.69
CA THR A 126 10.16 -8.00 4.15
C THR A 126 11.57 -8.59 4.39
N LEU A 127 11.68 -9.92 4.52
CA LEU A 127 12.96 -10.63 4.73
C LEU A 127 13.75 -10.78 3.42
#